data_AF-A0A481YDZ3-F1
#
_entry.id   AF-A0A481YDZ3-F1
#
_cell.length_a   1.000
_cell.length_b   1.000
_cell.length_c   1.000
_cell.angle_alpha   90.00
_cell.angle_beta   90.00
_cell.angle_gamma   90.00
#
_symmetry.space_group_name_H-M   'P 1'
#
loop_
_entity.id
_entity.type
_entity.pdbx_description
1 polymer ?
#
loop_
_entity_poly.entity_id
_entity_poly.type
_entity_poly.pdbx_seq_one_letter_code
_entity_poly.pdbx_strand_id
1 'polypeptide(L)'
;DGTVIDLAKVSKNIRDVVEFAASVKEVHTLIKSADTLAGAIGKKIKSDGTFDTMASKNGSLLAGASNIALDINSKLTALEGKAGLSSVLKAKVTAVKISGESFSTKLKTEHTDLGKEDASHDNAKAALLVTNATKNKGVTELEALDTADAALVT
;
A
#
# COMPACT_ATOMS: atom_id res chain seq x y z
N ASP A 1 4.25 41.85 19.13
CA ASP A 1 4.03 41.31 20.49
C ASP A 1 5.34 40.92 21.22
N GLY A 2 6.53 41.23 20.69
CA GLY A 2 7.79 41.08 21.43
C GLY A 2 8.26 39.64 21.67
N THR A 3 7.60 38.63 21.08
CA THR A 3 7.99 37.22 21.27
C THR A 3 9.24 36.90 20.45
N VAL A 4 10.34 36.55 21.12
CA VAL A 4 11.55 36.06 20.46
C VAL A 4 11.32 34.62 20.01
N ILE A 5 11.53 34.34 18.72
CA ILE A 5 11.41 33.00 18.16
C ILE A 5 12.62 32.15 18.58
N ASP A 6 12.36 30.97 19.15
CA ASP A 6 13.39 29.95 19.38
C ASP A 6 13.69 29.19 18.08
N LEU A 7 14.74 29.61 17.37
CA LEU A 7 15.16 29.02 16.10
C LEU A 7 15.59 27.55 16.23
N ALA A 8 16.13 27.14 17.38
CA ALA A 8 16.55 25.75 17.60
C ALA A 8 15.33 24.83 17.69
N LYS A 9 14.30 25.25 18.45
CA LYS A 9 13.03 24.53 18.54
C LYS A 9 12.30 24.45 17.21
N VAL A 10 12.25 25.55 16.45
CA VAL A 10 11.66 25.56 15.10
C VAL A 10 12.40 24.61 14.16
N SER A 11 13.74 24.64 14.17
CA SER A 11 14.56 23.75 13.33
C SER A 11 14.34 22.28 13.64
N LYS A 12 14.21 21.93 14.94
CA LYS A 12 13.87 20.56 15.36
C LYS A 12 12.49 20.15 14.85
N ASN A 13 11.47 20.98 15.02
CA ASN A 13 10.12 20.67 14.56
C ASN A 13 10.07 20.44 13.04
N ILE A 14 10.82 21.23 12.27
CA ILE A 14 10.92 21.05 10.80
C ILE A 14 11.52 19.67 10.47
N ARG A 15 12.63 19.28 11.13
CA ARG A 15 13.24 17.96 10.91
C ARG A 15 12.29 16.83 11.24
N ASP A 16 11.65 16.88 12.41
CA ASP A 16 10.73 15.84 12.88
C ASP A 16 9.53 15.69 11.91
N VAL A 17 8.99 16.79 11.39
CA VAL A 17 7.91 16.79 10.37
C VAL A 17 8.38 16.25 9.02
N VAL A 18 9.58 16.65 8.55
CA VAL A 18 10.14 16.18 7.27
C VAL A 18 10.39 14.67 7.32
N GLU A 19 10.95 14.15 8.41
CA GLU A 19 11.16 12.71 8.59
C GLU A 19 9.85 11.94 8.65
N PHE A 20 8.81 12.48 9.30
CA PHE A 20 7.48 11.88 9.28
C PHE A 20 6.90 11.84 7.87
N ALA A 21 6.93 12.95 7.14
CA ALA A 21 6.40 13.05 5.78
C ALA A 21 7.13 12.10 4.81
N ALA A 22 8.45 11.93 4.96
CA ALA A 22 9.22 10.98 4.16
C ALA A 22 8.76 9.53 4.39
N SER A 23 8.55 9.13 5.65
CA SER A 23 8.03 7.81 5.99
C SER A 23 6.60 7.59 5.46
N VAL A 24 5.73 8.58 5.53
CA VAL A 24 4.37 8.51 4.92
C VAL A 24 4.48 8.36 3.41
N LYS A 25 5.38 9.11 2.75
CA LYS A 25 5.57 9.02 1.30
C LYS A 25 6.06 7.65 0.83
N GLU A 26 6.88 6.98 1.63
CA GLU A 26 7.31 5.61 1.36
C GLU A 26 6.13 4.64 1.35
N VAL A 27 5.26 4.70 2.38
CA VAL A 27 4.02 3.90 2.44
C VAL A 27 3.13 4.18 1.24
N HIS A 28 2.87 5.45 0.94
CA HIS A 28 2.09 5.86 -0.23
C HIS A 28 2.64 5.26 -1.53
N THR A 29 3.96 5.28 -1.71
CA THR A 29 4.62 4.74 -2.91
C THR A 29 4.45 3.22 -3.00
N LEU A 30 4.55 2.50 -1.87
CA LEU A 30 4.30 1.06 -1.84
C LEU A 30 2.85 0.72 -2.19
N ILE A 31 1.87 1.48 -1.67
CA ILE A 31 0.45 1.29 -2.01
C ILE A 31 0.26 1.44 -3.52
N LYS A 32 0.82 2.49 -4.14
CA LYS A 32 0.76 2.67 -5.61
C LYS A 32 1.53 1.63 -6.42
N SER A 33 2.56 1.02 -5.84
CA SER A 33 3.28 -0.08 -6.50
C SER A 33 2.41 -1.34 -6.65
N ALA A 34 1.46 -1.59 -5.74
CA ALA A 34 0.52 -2.70 -5.85
C ALA A 34 -0.41 -2.56 -7.08
N ASP A 35 -0.88 -1.34 -7.37
CA ASP A 35 -1.63 -1.03 -8.59
C ASP A 35 -0.76 -1.18 -9.85
N THR A 36 0.51 -0.79 -9.77
CA THR A 36 1.47 -0.99 -10.88
C THR A 36 1.64 -2.48 -11.21
N LEU A 37 1.68 -3.36 -10.21
CA LEU A 37 1.74 -4.81 -10.42
C LEU A 37 0.50 -5.37 -11.14
N ALA A 38 -0.66 -4.71 -11.03
CA ALA A 38 -1.85 -5.13 -11.77
C ALA A 38 -1.64 -5.06 -13.30
N GLY A 39 -0.77 -4.17 -13.78
CA GLY A 39 -0.38 -4.08 -15.19
C GLY A 39 0.38 -5.29 -15.72
N ALA A 40 0.98 -6.09 -14.84
CA ALA A 40 1.71 -7.31 -15.17
C ALA A 40 0.85 -8.58 -15.12
N ILE A 41 -0.44 -8.48 -14.77
CA ILE A 41 -1.36 -9.63 -14.74
C ILE A 41 -1.47 -10.28 -16.11
N GLY A 42 -1.23 -11.59 -16.16
CA GLY A 42 -1.31 -12.38 -17.38
C GLY A 42 -0.22 -12.01 -18.39
N LYS A 43 0.92 -11.52 -17.92
CA LYS A 43 2.04 -11.09 -18.76
C LYS A 43 3.30 -11.91 -18.51
N LYS A 44 4.13 -12.01 -19.54
CA LYS A 44 5.55 -12.42 -19.45
C LYS A 44 6.42 -11.40 -20.19
N ILE A 45 7.69 -11.30 -19.84
CA ILE A 45 8.64 -10.44 -20.55
C ILE A 45 9.06 -11.11 -21.87
N LYS A 46 9.11 -10.35 -22.97
CA LYS A 46 9.70 -10.76 -24.26
C LYS A 46 11.13 -10.25 -24.39
N SER A 47 11.86 -10.74 -25.40
CA SER A 47 13.27 -10.39 -25.62
C SER A 47 13.53 -8.89 -25.81
N ASP A 48 12.53 -8.11 -26.19
CA ASP A 48 12.60 -6.66 -26.38
C ASP A 48 12.27 -5.85 -25.10
N GLY A 49 12.04 -6.52 -23.97
CA GLY A 49 11.68 -5.89 -22.70
C GLY A 49 10.20 -5.52 -22.56
N THR A 50 9.38 -5.75 -23.59
CA THR A 50 7.93 -5.55 -23.53
C THR A 50 7.21 -6.80 -22.99
N PHE A 51 5.87 -6.73 -22.89
CA PHE A 51 5.07 -7.83 -22.38
C PHE A 51 4.38 -8.65 -23.48
N ASP A 52 4.42 -9.97 -23.34
CA ASP A 52 3.54 -10.91 -24.05
C ASP A 52 2.38 -11.34 -23.16
N THR A 53 1.41 -12.02 -23.74
CA THR A 53 0.40 -12.73 -22.95
C THR A 53 0.97 -14.00 -22.32
N MET A 54 0.50 -14.31 -21.11
CA MET A 54 0.72 -15.56 -20.39
C MET A 54 -0.59 -15.93 -19.69
N ALA A 55 -1.17 -17.06 -20.07
CA ALA A 55 -2.46 -17.49 -19.54
C ALA A 55 -2.33 -17.96 -18.08
N SER A 56 -3.09 -17.32 -17.18
CA SER A 56 -3.37 -17.79 -15.81
C SER A 56 -2.17 -18.35 -15.05
N LYS A 57 -1.07 -17.58 -14.94
CA LYS A 57 0.13 -17.93 -14.16
C LYS A 57 0.54 -16.79 -13.21
N ASN A 58 -0.44 -16.25 -12.48
CA ASN A 58 -0.26 -15.05 -11.67
C ASN A 58 0.16 -15.32 -10.22
N GLY A 59 0.36 -16.59 -9.81
CA GLY A 59 0.59 -16.92 -8.41
C GLY A 59 1.80 -16.20 -7.78
N SER A 60 2.93 -16.15 -8.49
CA SER A 60 4.13 -15.45 -8.01
C SER A 60 3.97 -13.92 -7.97
N LEU A 61 3.26 -13.34 -8.94
CA LEU A 61 2.90 -11.92 -8.96
C LEU A 61 2.05 -11.56 -7.73
N LEU A 62 1.05 -12.39 -7.42
CA LEU A 62 0.16 -12.22 -6.26
C LEU A 62 0.89 -12.41 -4.94
N ALA A 63 1.85 -13.35 -4.86
CA ALA A 63 2.74 -13.47 -3.72
C ALA A 63 3.58 -12.21 -3.51
N GLY A 64 4.11 -11.63 -4.60
CA GLY A 64 4.82 -10.35 -4.56
C GLY A 64 3.96 -9.19 -4.05
N ALA A 65 2.73 -9.07 -4.55
CA ALA A 65 1.78 -8.06 -4.06
C ALA A 65 1.41 -8.28 -2.58
N SER A 66 1.26 -9.54 -2.15
CA SER A 66 1.02 -9.88 -0.74
C SER A 66 2.21 -9.48 0.14
N ASN A 67 3.45 -9.66 -0.33
CA ASN A 67 4.64 -9.22 0.39
C ASN A 67 4.69 -7.69 0.54
N ILE A 68 4.30 -6.93 -0.49
CA ILE A 68 4.16 -5.47 -0.40
C ILE A 68 3.10 -5.08 0.63
N ALA A 69 1.96 -5.77 0.66
CA ALA A 69 0.92 -5.51 1.66
C ALA A 69 1.41 -5.73 3.10
N LEU A 70 2.25 -6.74 3.33
CA LEU A 70 2.87 -6.97 4.63
C LEU A 70 3.90 -5.88 5.00
N ASP A 71 4.70 -5.42 4.03
CA ASP A 71 5.66 -4.33 4.26
C ASP A 71 4.96 -3.00 4.58
N ILE A 72 3.86 -2.70 3.90
CA ILE A 72 2.97 -1.56 4.23
C ILE A 72 2.54 -1.63 5.70
N ASN A 73 2.05 -2.78 6.17
CA ASN A 73 1.61 -2.94 7.56
C ASN A 73 2.75 -2.76 8.58
N SER A 74 3.93 -3.29 8.26
CA SER A 74 5.14 -3.12 9.08
C SER A 74 5.50 -1.64 9.23
N LYS A 75 5.53 -0.90 8.12
CA LYS A 75 5.86 0.53 8.10
C LYS A 75 4.80 1.37 8.80
N LEU A 76 3.52 1.05 8.64
CA LEU A 76 2.42 1.73 9.34
C LEU A 76 2.46 1.48 10.86
N THR A 77 2.84 0.28 11.28
CA THR A 77 3.08 -0.03 12.70
C THR A 77 4.21 0.82 13.28
N ALA A 78 5.32 0.96 12.54
CA ALA A 78 6.42 1.82 12.95
C ALA A 78 6.01 3.31 13.00
N LEU A 79 5.22 3.78 12.03
CA LEU A 79 4.68 5.14 12.01
C LEU A 79 3.77 5.41 13.21
N GLU A 80 2.83 4.50 13.52
CA GLU A 80 1.89 4.63 14.63
C GLU A 80 2.61 4.70 15.99
N GLY A 81 3.76 4.02 16.08
CA GLY A 81 4.62 4.01 17.26
C GLY A 81 5.49 5.26 17.45
N LYS A 82 5.54 6.19 16.49
CA LYS A 82 6.36 7.41 16.64
C LYS A 82 5.85 8.28 17.78
N ALA A 83 6.76 8.68 18.67
CA ALA A 83 6.47 9.61 19.76
C ALA A 83 6.16 11.01 19.20
N GLY A 84 5.33 11.78 19.91
CA GLY A 84 5.03 13.17 19.57
C GLY A 84 4.01 13.38 18.46
N LEU A 85 3.39 12.31 17.91
CA LEU A 85 2.26 12.45 17.00
C LEU A 85 1.08 13.13 17.69
N SER A 86 0.47 14.10 17.01
CA SER A 86 -0.82 14.65 17.42
C SER A 86 -1.89 13.55 17.38
N SER A 87 -2.95 13.72 18.17
CA SER A 87 -4.09 12.79 18.16
C SER A 87 -4.71 12.64 16.76
N VAL A 88 -4.75 13.74 15.99
CA VAL A 88 -5.26 13.77 14.61
C VAL A 88 -4.38 12.95 13.67
N LEU A 89 -3.05 13.16 13.69
CA LEU A 89 -2.14 12.39 12.84
C LEU A 89 -2.12 10.91 13.22
N LYS A 90 -2.14 10.61 14.52
CA LYS A 90 -2.21 9.24 15.00
C LYS A 90 -3.46 8.54 14.50
N ALA A 91 -4.62 9.20 14.58
CA ALA A 91 -5.88 8.65 14.06
C ALA A 91 -5.83 8.38 12.54
N LYS A 92 -5.23 9.28 11.76
CA LYS A 92 -5.02 9.06 10.31
C LYS A 92 -4.12 7.84 10.06
N VAL A 93 -2.97 7.74 10.74
CA VAL A 93 -2.06 6.57 10.62
C VAL A 93 -2.77 5.27 10.99
N THR A 94 -3.51 5.26 12.09
CA THR A 94 -4.30 4.09 12.52
C THR A 94 -5.33 3.70 11.46
N ALA A 95 -6.00 4.66 10.82
CA ALA A 95 -6.96 4.38 9.76
C ALA A 95 -6.29 3.71 8.54
N VAL A 96 -5.13 4.21 8.09
CA VAL A 96 -4.38 3.57 7.00
C VAL A 96 -3.94 2.16 7.39
N LYS A 97 -3.46 1.99 8.63
CA LYS A 97 -3.03 0.69 9.17
C LYS A 97 -4.16 -0.33 9.16
N ILE A 98 -5.35 0.02 9.65
CA ILE A 98 -6.52 -0.87 9.66
C ILE A 98 -6.89 -1.28 8.23
N SER A 99 -6.87 -0.34 7.28
CA SER A 99 -7.13 -0.66 5.87
C SER A 99 -6.06 -1.58 5.27
N GLY A 100 -4.77 -1.37 5.61
CA GLY A 100 -3.68 -2.23 5.15
C GLY A 100 -3.75 -3.65 5.70
N GLU A 101 -4.07 -3.78 6.99
CA GLU A 101 -4.31 -5.07 7.64
C GLU A 101 -5.51 -5.79 7.00
N SER A 102 -6.58 -5.05 6.67
CA SER A 102 -7.75 -5.59 5.96
C SER A 102 -7.38 -6.11 4.57
N PHE A 103 -6.59 -5.34 3.80
CA PHE A 103 -6.13 -5.76 2.47
C PHE A 103 -5.28 -7.03 2.52
N SER A 104 -4.22 -7.04 3.35
CA SER A 104 -3.37 -8.23 3.51
C SER A 104 -4.14 -9.45 4.03
N THR A 105 -5.11 -9.24 4.93
CA THR A 105 -5.98 -10.30 5.43
C THR A 105 -6.87 -10.86 4.33
N LYS A 106 -7.46 -10.00 3.50
CA LYS A 106 -8.28 -10.44 2.38
C LYS A 106 -7.50 -11.33 1.42
N LEU A 107 -6.32 -10.90 0.98
CA LEU A 107 -5.43 -11.69 0.12
C LEU A 107 -5.13 -13.07 0.74
N LYS A 108 -4.82 -13.11 2.05
CA LYS A 108 -4.59 -14.35 2.80
C LYS A 108 -5.82 -15.24 2.84
N THR A 109 -7.00 -14.70 3.09
CA THR A 109 -8.24 -15.51 3.16
C THR A 109 -8.60 -16.12 1.81
N GLU A 110 -8.28 -15.44 0.72
CA GLU A 110 -8.54 -15.88 -0.66
C GLU A 110 -7.43 -16.80 -1.22
N HIS A 111 -6.56 -17.36 -0.37
CA HIS A 111 -5.43 -18.21 -0.79
C HIS A 111 -5.80 -19.39 -1.69
N THR A 112 -7.00 -19.96 -1.58
CA THR A 112 -7.48 -21.03 -2.47
C THR A 112 -7.48 -20.58 -3.94
N ASP A 113 -7.82 -19.31 -4.18
CA ASP A 113 -7.92 -18.73 -5.51
C ASP A 113 -6.65 -17.99 -5.94
N LEU A 114 -5.95 -17.38 -4.98
CA LEU A 114 -4.79 -16.49 -5.22
C LEU A 114 -3.43 -17.16 -4.98
N GLY A 115 -3.37 -18.17 -4.11
CA GLY A 115 -2.14 -18.80 -3.63
C GLY A 115 -1.62 -19.95 -4.49
N LYS A 116 -2.24 -20.19 -5.64
CA LYS A 116 -1.87 -21.23 -6.60
C LYS A 116 -1.06 -20.64 -7.75
N GLU A 117 -0.13 -21.44 -8.29
CA GLU A 117 0.73 -21.04 -9.41
C GLU A 117 -0.10 -20.60 -10.63
N ASP A 118 -1.20 -21.30 -10.89
CA ASP A 118 -2.12 -21.06 -11.99
C ASP A 118 -3.28 -20.09 -11.68
N ALA A 119 -3.09 -19.16 -10.74
CA ALA A 119 -4.10 -18.15 -10.40
C ALA A 119 -4.60 -17.42 -11.65
N SER A 120 -5.93 -17.40 -11.84
CA SER A 120 -6.56 -16.89 -13.06
C SER A 120 -6.37 -15.39 -13.21
N HIS A 121 -6.53 -14.89 -14.45
CA HIS A 121 -6.52 -13.44 -14.72
C HIS A 121 -7.62 -12.73 -13.93
N ASP A 122 -8.82 -13.29 -13.87
CA ASP A 122 -9.97 -12.66 -13.22
C ASP A 122 -9.79 -12.60 -11.71
N ASN A 123 -9.29 -13.68 -11.09
CA ASN A 123 -8.98 -13.67 -9.66
C ASN A 123 -7.87 -12.66 -9.33
N ALA A 124 -6.81 -12.60 -10.15
CA ALA A 124 -5.73 -11.64 -9.96
C ALA A 124 -6.21 -10.19 -10.10
N LYS A 125 -7.06 -9.91 -11.10
CA LYS A 125 -7.67 -8.58 -11.29
C LYS A 125 -8.58 -8.22 -10.12
N ALA A 126 -9.37 -9.16 -9.61
CA ALA A 126 -10.23 -8.92 -8.45
C ALA A 126 -9.47 -8.68 -7.14
N ALA A 127 -8.18 -9.00 -7.11
CA ALA A 127 -7.29 -8.75 -5.99
C ALA A 127 -6.51 -7.43 -6.10
N LEU A 128 -6.09 -7.02 -7.30
CA LEU A 128 -5.12 -5.91 -7.48
C LEU A 128 -5.57 -4.79 -8.44
N LEU A 129 -6.47 -5.04 -9.38
CA LEU A 129 -6.81 -4.05 -10.41
C LEU A 129 -7.99 -3.18 -9.94
N VAL A 130 -7.72 -1.95 -9.50
CA VAL A 130 -8.72 -1.01 -8.96
C VAL A 130 -9.87 -0.73 -9.93
N THR A 131 -9.60 -0.75 -11.24
CA THR A 131 -10.59 -0.55 -12.30
C THR A 131 -11.39 -1.82 -12.67
N ASN A 132 -11.12 -2.96 -12.03
CA ASN A 132 -11.83 -4.21 -12.32
C ASN A 132 -13.29 -4.16 -11.86
N ALA A 133 -14.18 -4.79 -12.62
CA ALA A 133 -15.60 -4.83 -12.26
C ALA A 133 -15.87 -5.69 -11.01
N THR A 134 -15.20 -6.83 -10.88
CA THR A 134 -15.30 -7.72 -9.72
C THR A 134 -14.19 -7.39 -8.73
N LYS A 135 -14.52 -7.02 -7.49
CA LYS A 135 -13.56 -6.48 -6.51
C LYS A 135 -13.45 -7.29 -5.23
N ASN A 136 -14.00 -8.49 -5.22
CA ASN A 136 -14.26 -9.28 -4.02
C ASN A 136 -13.05 -10.08 -3.48
N LYS A 137 -11.83 -9.86 -4.00
CA LYS A 137 -10.62 -10.59 -3.60
C LYS A 137 -9.48 -9.71 -3.08
N GLY A 138 -9.72 -8.42 -2.89
CA GLY A 138 -8.73 -7.48 -2.35
C GLY A 138 -8.87 -6.06 -2.87
N VAL A 139 -9.48 -5.87 -4.05
CA VAL A 139 -9.61 -4.51 -4.63
C VAL A 139 -10.45 -3.59 -3.74
N THR A 140 -11.54 -4.09 -3.15
CA THR A 140 -12.34 -3.28 -2.21
C THR A 140 -11.49 -2.76 -1.05
N GLU A 141 -10.66 -3.61 -0.47
CA GLU A 141 -9.76 -3.25 0.62
C GLU A 141 -8.61 -2.34 0.16
N LEU A 142 -8.09 -2.55 -1.06
CA LEU A 142 -7.07 -1.68 -1.66
C LEU A 142 -7.60 -0.27 -1.92
N GLU A 143 -8.85 -0.11 -2.38
CA GLU A 143 -9.48 1.20 -2.55
C GLU A 143 -9.68 1.92 -1.22
N ALA A 144 -10.06 1.18 -0.17
CA ALA A 144 -10.17 1.73 1.18
C ALA A 144 -8.80 2.15 1.74
N LEU A 145 -7.75 1.38 1.45
CA LEU A 145 -6.36 1.71 1.80
C LEU A 145 -5.90 2.98 1.07
N ASP A 146 -6.13 3.07 -0.24
CA ASP A 146 -5.80 4.25 -1.04
C ASP A 146 -6.52 5.51 -0.54
N THR A 147 -7.79 5.38 -0.15
CA THR A 147 -8.58 6.51 0.38
C THR A 147 -8.06 6.98 1.73
N ALA A 148 -7.76 6.04 2.64
CA ALA A 148 -7.20 6.36 3.94
C ALA A 148 -5.81 7.00 3.81
N ASP A 149 -4.97 6.46 2.92
CA ASP A 149 -3.64 6.97 2.64
C ASP A 149 -3.69 8.39 2.07
N ALA A 150 -4.57 8.67 1.10
CA ALA A 150 -4.77 10.02 0.57
C ALA A 150 -5.08 11.06 1.66
N ALA A 151 -5.86 10.68 2.68
CA ALA A 151 -6.13 11.52 3.83
C ALA A 151 -4.91 11.70 4.75
N LEU A 152 -3.99 10.73 4.82
CA LEU A 152 -2.74 10.81 5.59
C LEU A 152 -1.67 11.67 4.90
N VAL A 153 -1.57 11.59 3.56
CA VAL A 153 -0.58 12.39 2.80
C VAL A 153 -0.99 13.86 2.64
N THR A 154 -2.26 14.20 2.90
CA THR A 154 -2.80 15.57 2.87
C THR A 154 -2.75 16.24 4.24
#